data_AF-A0A075T926-F1
#
_entry.id   AF-A0A075T926-F1
#
_cell.length_a   1.000
_cell.length_b   1.000
_cell.length_c   1.000
_cell.angle_alpha   90.00
_cell.angle_beta   90.00
_cell.angle_gamma   90.00
#
_symmetry.space_group_name_H-M   'P 1'
#
loop_
_entity.id
_entity.type
_entity.pdbx_description
1 polymer ?
#
loop_
_entity_poly.entity_id
_entity_poly.type
_entity_poly.pdbx_seq_one_letter_code
_entity_poly.pdbx_strand_id
1 'polypeptide(L)'
;KNHGMHFRVLAKALRMSGGDHIHSGTVVGKLEGEREMTLGFVDLLRDDFIEKDRSRGIFFTQDWVSMPGVLPVASGGIHVWHMPALTEIFGDDSVLQFGG
;
A
#
# COMPACT_ATOMS: atom_id res chain seq x y z
N LYS A 1 13.47 -1.12 11.93
CA LYS A 1 14.05 -0.59 10.67
C LYS A 1 15.46 -1.13 10.33
N ASN A 2 16.30 -1.46 11.32
CA ASN A 2 17.71 -1.85 11.15
C ASN A 2 17.95 -3.33 10.84
N HIS A 3 16.92 -4.16 10.91
CA HIS A 3 16.98 -5.59 10.59
C HIS A 3 15.66 -6.03 9.96
N GLY A 4 15.70 -7.05 9.10
CA GLY A 4 14.54 -7.65 8.43
C GLY A 4 14.32 -7.16 6.99
N MET A 5 13.09 -7.38 6.49
CA MET A 5 12.66 -6.99 5.15
C MET A 5 11.55 -5.93 5.25
N HIS A 6 11.64 -4.87 4.44
CA HIS A 6 10.57 -3.88 4.39
C HIS A 6 9.34 -4.46 3.68
N PHE A 7 8.13 -4.08 4.15
CA PHE A 7 6.85 -4.60 3.63
C PHE A 7 6.71 -4.49 2.11
N ARG A 8 7.20 -3.40 1.49
CA ARG A 8 7.23 -3.24 0.02
C ARG A 8 7.79 -4.45 -0.74
N VAL A 9 8.75 -5.19 -0.16
CA VAL A 9 9.30 -6.40 -0.78
C VAL A 9 8.28 -7.54 -0.76
N LEU A 10 7.55 -7.68 0.36
CA LEU A 10 6.46 -8.63 0.49
C LEU A 10 5.27 -8.27 -0.40
N ALA A 11 4.97 -6.98 -0.56
CA ALA A 11 3.94 -6.49 -1.48
C ALA A 11 4.23 -6.90 -2.94
N LYS A 12 5.48 -6.72 -3.40
CA LYS A 12 5.92 -7.21 -4.71
C LYS A 12 5.82 -8.74 -4.82
N ALA A 13 6.27 -9.45 -3.78
CA ALA A 13 6.22 -10.91 -3.76
C ALA A 13 4.78 -11.44 -3.84
N LEU A 14 3.84 -10.80 -3.14
CA LEU A 14 2.42 -11.15 -3.21
C LEU A 14 1.83 -10.87 -4.59
N ARG A 15 2.08 -9.69 -5.17
CA ARG A 15 1.61 -9.38 -6.54
C ARG A 15 2.07 -10.43 -7.56
N MET A 16 3.35 -10.83 -7.49
CA MET A 16 3.88 -11.91 -8.33
C MET A 16 3.29 -13.29 -7.99
N SER A 17 2.95 -13.55 -6.72
CA SER A 17 2.30 -14.80 -6.30
C SER A 17 0.84 -14.90 -6.74
N GLY A 18 0.21 -13.79 -7.14
CA GLY A 18 -1.16 -13.77 -7.66
C GLY A 18 -2.25 -13.58 -6.61
N GLY A 19 -2.14 -12.57 -5.75
CA GLY A 19 -3.22 -12.16 -4.85
C GLY A 19 -4.00 -10.97 -5.39
N ASP A 20 -5.33 -10.97 -5.29
CA ASP A 20 -6.17 -9.87 -5.77
C ASP A 20 -6.18 -8.68 -4.81
N HIS A 21 -6.18 -8.92 -3.50
CA HIS A 21 -6.18 -7.90 -2.44
C HIS A 21 -5.06 -8.15 -1.41
N ILE A 22 -4.53 -7.09 -0.78
CA ILE A 22 -3.61 -7.20 0.37
C ILE A 22 -3.78 -6.07 1.37
N HIS A 23 -3.69 -6.38 2.66
CA HIS A 23 -3.63 -5.35 3.71
C HIS A 23 -2.39 -4.46 3.55
N SER A 24 -2.61 -3.15 3.50
CA SER A 24 -1.59 -2.14 3.21
C SER A 24 -1.45 -1.09 4.33
N GLY A 25 -2.02 -1.35 5.51
CA GLY A 25 -2.04 -0.42 6.63
C GLY A 25 -3.07 0.70 6.47
N THR A 26 -3.16 1.57 7.46
CA THR A 26 -4.18 2.64 7.52
C THR A 26 -3.62 4.04 7.66
N VAL A 27 -2.35 4.19 8.06
CA VAL A 27 -1.66 5.46 8.40
C VAL A 27 -2.25 6.17 9.63
N VAL A 28 -3.58 6.32 9.67
CA VAL A 28 -4.34 7.03 10.72
C VAL A 28 -5.02 6.11 11.72
N GLY A 29 -4.94 4.79 11.52
CA GLY A 29 -5.57 3.81 12.40
C GLY A 29 -4.67 3.37 13.56
N LYS A 30 -4.99 2.20 14.12
CA LYS A 30 -4.34 1.69 15.34
C LYS A 30 -2.91 1.17 15.12
N LEU A 31 -2.60 0.69 13.92
CA LEU A 31 -1.34 -0.01 13.61
C LEU A 31 -0.33 0.96 12.98
N GLU A 32 0.96 0.70 13.18
CA GLU A 32 2.04 1.53 12.62
C GLU A 32 1.97 1.59 11.09
N GLY A 33 2.10 2.80 10.52
CA GLY A 33 2.20 3.03 9.08
C GLY A 33 2.60 4.47 8.80
N GLU A 34 3.75 4.67 8.17
CA GLU A 34 4.22 6.00 7.75
C GLU A 34 3.64 6.34 6.37
N ARG A 35 3.19 7.58 6.17
CA ARG A 35 2.41 7.99 5.01
C ARG A 35 3.17 7.83 3.70
N GLU A 36 4.37 8.40 3.59
CA GLU A 36 5.11 8.41 2.32
C GLU A 36 5.53 7.01 1.89
N MET A 37 5.95 6.19 2.85
CA MET A 37 6.26 4.79 2.61
C MET A 37 5.03 3.99 2.18
N THR A 38 3.86 4.29 2.76
CA THR A 38 2.60 3.64 2.42
C THR A 38 2.16 3.95 1.00
N LEU A 39 2.19 5.22 0.61
CA LEU A 39 1.93 5.62 -0.77
C LEU A 39 2.86 4.89 -1.74
N GLY A 40 4.16 4.83 -1.43
CA GLY A 40 5.12 4.12 -2.27
C GLY A 40 4.78 2.63 -2.52
N PHE A 41 4.43 1.87 -1.47
CA PHE A 41 4.08 0.46 -1.70
C PHE A 41 2.64 0.23 -2.18
N VAL A 42 1.74 1.22 -2.05
CA VAL A 42 0.43 1.22 -2.73
C VAL A 42 0.60 1.40 -4.24
N ASP A 43 1.48 2.31 -4.68
CA ASP A 43 1.82 2.49 -6.09
C ASP A 43 2.41 1.18 -6.66
N LEU A 44 3.32 0.52 -5.92
CA LEU A 44 3.87 -0.79 -6.31
C LEU A 44 2.82 -1.91 -6.45
N LEU A 45 1.69 -1.82 -5.76
CA LEU A 45 0.61 -2.80 -5.83
C LEU A 45 -0.30 -2.55 -7.03
N ARG A 46 -0.56 -1.28 -7.40
CA ARG A 46 -1.57 -0.93 -8.41
C ARG A 46 -0.99 -0.63 -9.78
N ASP A 47 0.08 0.17 -9.81
CA ASP A 47 0.52 0.79 -11.04
C ASP A 47 1.34 -0.19 -11.89
N ASP A 48 1.37 0.03 -13.20
CA ASP A 48 2.16 -0.79 -14.12
C ASP A 48 3.64 -0.38 -14.11
N PHE A 49 3.91 0.91 -13.92
CA PHE A 49 5.27 1.45 -13.93
C PHE A 49 5.45 2.46 -12.79
N ILE A 50 6.45 2.22 -11.93
CA ILE A 50 6.74 3.04 -10.76
C ILE A 50 8.18 3.52 -10.84
N GLU A 51 8.39 4.82 -10.94
CA GLU A 51 9.73 5.42 -10.95
C GLU A 51 10.44 5.30 -9.60
N LYS A 52 11.77 5.32 -9.65
CA LYS A 52 12.59 5.42 -8.45
C LYS A 52 12.32 6.73 -7.71
N ASP A 53 11.71 6.63 -6.55
CA ASP A 53 11.52 7.74 -5.60
C ASP A 53 11.98 7.36 -4.19
N ARG A 54 13.09 7.96 -3.75
CA ARG A 54 13.66 7.69 -2.43
C ARG A 54 12.83 8.29 -1.30
N SER A 55 12.04 9.33 -1.55
CA SER A 55 11.19 9.96 -0.54
C SER A 55 10.05 9.03 -0.09
N ARG A 56 9.53 8.22 -1.02
CA ARG A 56 8.56 7.13 -0.78
C ARG A 56 9.20 5.75 -0.54
N GLY A 57 10.54 5.71 -0.39
CA GLY A 57 11.28 4.47 -0.17
C GLY A 57 11.31 3.50 -1.35
N ILE A 58 11.11 3.99 -2.57
CA ILE A 58 11.29 3.25 -3.82
C ILE A 58 12.73 3.38 -4.28
N PHE A 59 13.51 2.31 -4.10
CA PHE A 59 14.95 2.33 -4.37
C PHE A 59 15.31 2.08 -5.83
N PHE A 60 14.41 1.43 -6.57
CA PHE A 60 14.57 1.00 -7.96
C PHE A 60 13.25 1.26 -8.69
N THR A 61 13.35 1.74 -9.93
CA THR A 61 12.22 1.75 -10.86
C THR A 61 11.70 0.33 -11.03
N GLN A 62 10.38 0.18 -11.06
CA GLN A 62 9.69 -1.11 -11.20
C GLN A 62 8.74 -1.04 -12.38
N ASP A 63 8.93 -1.94 -13.34
CA ASP A 63 8.02 -2.19 -14.45
C ASP A 63 7.34 -3.55 -14.23
N TRP A 64 6.02 -3.59 -14.36
CA TRP A 64 5.19 -4.78 -14.18
C TRP A 64 4.69 -5.37 -15.49
N VAL A 65 4.94 -4.71 -16.62
CA VAL A 65 4.70 -5.25 -17.96
C VAL A 65 3.27 -5.79 -18.14
N SER A 66 2.29 -4.97 -17.74
CA SER A 66 0.85 -5.27 -17.75
C SER A 66 0.39 -6.36 -16.78
N MET A 67 1.19 -6.74 -15.79
CA MET A 67 0.72 -7.59 -14.69
C MET A 67 -0.44 -6.88 -13.95
N PRO A 68 -1.58 -7.55 -13.70
CA PRO A 68 -2.69 -6.96 -12.99
C PRO A 68 -2.28 -6.33 -11.65
N GLY A 69 -2.95 -5.23 -11.30
CA GLY A 69 -2.80 -4.58 -10.00
C GLY A 69 -3.46 -5.38 -8.88
N VAL A 70 -3.08 -5.07 -7.64
CA VAL A 70 -3.63 -5.63 -6.41
C VAL A 70 -4.31 -4.51 -5.63
N LEU A 71 -5.55 -4.72 -5.20
CA LEU A 71 -6.25 -3.70 -4.42
C LEU A 71 -5.69 -3.60 -2.99
N PRO A 72 -5.22 -2.41 -2.57
CA PRO A 72 -4.82 -2.17 -1.20
C PRO A 72 -6.04 -2.19 -0.26
N VAL A 73 -5.89 -2.88 0.88
CA VAL A 73 -6.91 -2.95 1.93
C VAL A 73 -6.46 -2.15 3.15
N ALA A 74 -7.15 -1.05 3.44
CA ALA A 74 -6.97 -0.26 4.66
C ALA A 74 -7.86 -0.82 5.78
N SER A 75 -7.22 -1.43 6.79
CA SER A 75 -7.91 -2.07 7.91
C SER A 75 -7.15 -1.92 9.23
N GLY A 76 -7.88 -1.71 10.32
CA GLY A 76 -7.35 -1.69 11.69
C GLY A 76 -7.56 -0.36 12.42
N GLY A 77 -8.56 -0.34 13.31
CA GLY A 77 -8.83 0.80 14.20
C GLY A 77 -9.27 2.07 13.47
N ILE A 78 -10.03 1.93 12.39
CA ILE A 78 -10.57 3.05 11.61
C ILE A 78 -12.08 3.22 11.86
N HIS A 79 -12.56 4.45 11.74
CA HIS A 79 -13.96 4.85 11.95
C HIS A 79 -14.29 6.03 11.03
N VAL A 80 -15.56 6.44 10.96
CA VAL A 80 -16.09 7.44 10.01
C VAL A 80 -15.28 8.74 9.89
N TRP A 81 -14.70 9.26 10.99
CA TRP A 81 -13.88 10.48 10.94
C TRP A 81 -12.57 10.34 10.19
N HIS A 82 -12.12 9.12 9.92
CA HIS A 82 -10.94 8.86 9.09
C HIS A 82 -11.25 8.89 7.59
N MET A 83 -12.52 9.01 7.17
CA MET A 83 -12.89 8.83 5.75
C MET A 83 -12.18 9.82 4.86
N PRO A 84 -12.15 11.13 5.16
CA PRO A 84 -11.47 12.08 4.29
C PRO A 84 -9.99 11.72 4.06
N ALA A 85 -9.29 11.33 5.13
CA ALA A 85 -7.90 10.93 5.05
C ALA A 85 -7.70 9.62 4.29
N LEU A 86 -8.55 8.62 4.51
CA LEU A 86 -8.46 7.34 3.81
C LEU A 86 -8.73 7.50 2.31
N THR A 87 -9.74 8.28 1.92
CA THR A 87 -10.04 8.56 0.51
C THR A 87 -8.94 9.38 -0.16
N GLU A 88 -8.29 10.30 0.58
CA GLU A 88 -7.13 11.04 0.07
C GLU A 88 -5.91 10.13 -0.14
N ILE A 89 -5.65 9.21 0.81
CA ILE A 89 -4.46 8.35 0.79
C ILE A 89 -4.59 7.23 -0.24
N PHE A 90 -5.74 6.53 -0.25
CA PHE A 90 -5.89 5.31 -1.03
C PHE A 90 -6.69 5.49 -2.32
N GLY A 91 -7.52 6.54 -2.44
CA GLY A 91 -8.38 6.73 -3.61
C GLY A 91 -9.42 5.62 -3.79
N ASP A 92 -10.05 5.61 -4.96
CA ASP A 92 -11.21 4.76 -5.26
C ASP A 92 -10.86 3.27 -5.36
N ASP A 93 -9.69 2.95 -5.90
CA ASP A 93 -9.19 1.57 -6.05
C ASP A 93 -8.60 1.07 -4.72
N SER A 94 -9.47 0.89 -3.72
CA SER A 94 -9.12 0.38 -2.40
C SER A 94 -10.31 -0.29 -1.70
N VAL A 95 -10.01 -1.09 -0.68
CA VAL A 95 -11.03 -1.61 0.26
C VAL A 95 -10.79 -1.00 1.63
N LEU A 96 -11.81 -0.32 2.18
CA LEU A 96 -11.78 0.25 3.52
C LEU A 96 -12.60 -0.64 4.47
N GLN A 97 -11.93 -1.27 5.44
CA GLN A 97 -12.56 -2.26 6.32
C GLN A 97 -12.84 -1.71 7.73
N PHE A 98 -14.12 -1.59 8.07
CA PHE A 98 -14.62 -1.15 9.38
C PHE A 98 -15.18 -2.35 10.14
N GLY A 99 -14.49 -2.79 11.19
CA GLY A 99 -14.87 -3.98 11.96
C GLY A 99 -15.58 -3.70 13.28
N GLY A 100 -15.09 -2.73 14.05
CA GLY A 100 -15.60 -2.39 15.39
C GLY A 100 -16.63 -1.28 15.41
#